data_AF-A0A1T5FLF7-F1
#
_entry.id   AF-A0A1T5FLF7-F1
#
_cell.length_a   1.000
_cell.length_b   1.000
_cell.length_c   1.000
_cell.angle_alpha   90.00
_cell.angle_beta   90.00
_cell.angle_gamma   90.00
#
_symmetry.space_group_name_H-M   'P 1'
#
loop_
_entity.id
_entity.type
_entity.pdbx_description
1 polymer ?
#
loop_
_entity_poly.entity_id
_entity_poly.type
_entity_poly.pdbx_seq_one_letter_code
_entity_poly.pdbx_strand_id
1 'polypeptide(L)'
;MPEPVENKTANALAEAEAAEEQAQLPLRRDRRRGDDSDAWTGTMPIISSNQAEQRPSAPSSSWAEAAAAADAPARLQPAKPSKDPVLKPPAPEAAPAVPAQPTRSTRSASKAAALADAPLPDFISSPGLFVREQKPRPVGGFRGALYNLTGGGLNLGPSARQREEDELARRISRQLQGSYNTAVLSLKGGIGKTSTTVGVGLTLAEFRGDPPCAIDANPDSGDLVERALGEGIYQQQSPRTITDLLRKIESVDSLTALARYMHHAGRLHLIAGEQDPEVSDSLTAEEYLRIRKLISAYYSVALIDCGTGVTHNAMSGILQSADNLIIAAGYAVSGAKRARSTLHWLASHGYEDLARNAVVVITDKDEVSTRVDKDAIEEHLSGICRQLIAVPHDRGVADGDLVTLDVLRPETRRAYREIAAAIVDGYV
;
A
#
# COMPACT_ATOMS: atom_id res chain seq x y z
N MET A 1 70.97 47.47 17.52
CA MET A 1 70.38 47.79 16.21
C MET A 1 69.68 46.53 15.70
N PRO A 2 68.44 46.63 15.20
CA PRO A 2 67.40 45.62 15.38
C PRO A 2 67.08 44.76 14.14
N GLU A 3 66.43 43.62 14.41
CA GLU A 3 65.33 42.87 13.73
C GLU A 3 65.00 43.16 12.25
N PRO A 4 64.64 42.11 11.47
CA PRO A 4 63.22 41.73 11.39
C PRO A 4 62.93 40.23 11.17
N VAL A 5 61.72 39.74 11.51
CA VAL A 5 60.93 38.82 10.64
C VAL A 5 59.41 39.00 10.83
N GLU A 6 58.72 38.68 9.74
CA GLU A 6 57.40 39.04 9.21
C GLU A 6 56.13 38.35 9.78
N ASN A 7 55.00 38.87 9.27
CA ASN A 7 53.81 38.17 8.77
C ASN A 7 52.66 37.83 9.73
N LYS A 8 51.51 38.50 9.55
CA LYS A 8 50.30 37.93 8.90
C LYS A 8 49.10 38.87 8.98
N THR A 9 48.41 38.97 7.85
CA THR A 9 47.09 39.58 7.64
C THR A 9 45.98 38.64 8.11
N ALA A 10 45.12 39.09 9.04
CA ALA A 10 43.71 38.70 9.17
C ALA A 10 43.00 39.54 10.26
N ASN A 11 41.81 40.04 9.92
CA ASN A 11 40.72 40.46 10.82
C ASN A 11 40.97 41.52 11.90
N ALA A 12 40.43 42.72 11.70
CA ALA A 12 39.51 43.41 12.62
C ALA A 12 39.23 44.85 12.15
N LEU A 13 38.05 45.36 12.51
CA LEU A 13 37.51 46.72 12.40
C LEU A 13 36.73 47.00 11.11
N ALA A 14 35.51 47.55 11.12
CA ALA A 14 34.49 47.86 12.13
C ALA A 14 33.34 48.44 11.27
N GLU A 15 32.12 47.92 11.29
CA GLU A 15 31.07 48.41 12.21
C GLU A 15 31.18 49.90 12.54
N ALA A 16 30.69 50.76 11.64
CA ALA A 16 30.16 52.10 11.98
C ALA A 16 29.57 52.77 10.72
N GLU A 17 28.35 52.41 10.34
CA GLU A 17 27.49 53.31 9.55
C GLU A 17 26.03 52.92 9.78
N ALA A 18 25.56 53.30 10.98
CA ALA A 18 24.17 53.24 11.38
C ALA A 18 23.64 54.67 11.52
N ALA A 19 22.45 54.88 10.94
CA ALA A 19 21.39 55.79 11.38
C ALA A 19 21.50 57.30 11.09
N GLU A 20 20.28 57.86 10.91
CA GLU A 20 19.87 59.26 10.65
C GLU A 20 19.89 59.62 9.14
N GLU A 21 18.80 60.08 8.50
CA GLU A 21 17.77 61.00 8.98
C GLU A 21 16.51 60.98 8.07
N GLN A 22 15.37 61.37 8.62
CA GLN A 22 14.02 61.30 8.03
C GLN A 22 13.63 62.52 7.18
N ALA A 23 12.64 62.30 6.30
CA ALA A 23 11.56 63.20 5.85
C ALA A 23 11.85 64.40 4.93
N GLN A 24 11.14 64.46 3.77
CA GLN A 24 10.28 65.59 3.34
C GLN A 24 9.64 65.38 1.94
N LEU A 25 8.32 65.63 1.84
CA LEU A 25 7.55 65.89 0.60
C LEU A 25 7.69 67.38 0.20
N PRO A 26 7.43 67.80 -1.07
CA PRO A 26 6.12 68.39 -1.39
C PRO A 26 5.60 68.24 -2.85
N LEU A 27 4.37 68.75 -3.03
CA LEU A 27 3.44 68.78 -4.17
C LEU A 27 3.90 69.40 -5.50
N ARG A 28 3.23 69.00 -6.61
CA ARG A 28 2.56 69.87 -7.64
C ARG A 28 1.75 68.96 -8.61
N ARG A 29 0.41 69.02 -8.67
CA ARG A 29 -0.48 69.91 -9.49
C ARG A 29 -0.03 70.07 -10.96
N ASP A 30 -0.85 70.10 -12.00
CA ASP A 30 -2.28 69.87 -12.28
C ASP A 30 -2.45 70.19 -13.80
N ARG A 31 -3.59 69.78 -14.39
CA ARG A 31 -4.30 70.34 -15.56
C ARG A 31 -4.32 69.67 -16.95
N ARG A 32 -5.60 69.47 -17.34
CA ARG A 32 -6.32 69.75 -18.62
C ARG A 32 -6.44 68.56 -19.59
N ARG A 33 -7.61 68.26 -20.19
CA ARG A 33 -8.92 68.96 -20.32
C ARG A 33 -9.96 68.09 -21.08
N GLY A 34 -11.24 68.18 -20.68
CA GLY A 34 -12.47 68.12 -21.51
C GLY A 34 -12.93 66.72 -22.00
N ASP A 35 -14.21 66.37 -22.08
CA ASP A 35 -15.44 67.15 -21.99
C ASP A 35 -16.67 66.22 -21.76
N ASP A 36 -17.72 66.81 -21.20
CA ASP A 36 -19.17 66.53 -21.34
C ASP A 36 -19.90 65.31 -20.74
N SER A 37 -20.47 65.57 -19.55
CA SER A 37 -21.91 65.77 -19.23
C SER A 37 -23.00 64.72 -19.57
N ASP A 38 -23.45 64.08 -18.47
CA ASP A 38 -24.78 63.61 -18.04
C ASP A 38 -26.01 63.66 -18.98
N ALA A 39 -26.68 62.50 -19.11
CA ALA A 39 -28.14 62.40 -19.04
C ALA A 39 -28.59 61.05 -18.44
N TRP A 40 -29.66 61.16 -17.68
CA TRP A 40 -30.23 60.24 -16.70
C TRP A 40 -31.01 59.04 -17.31
N THR A 41 -31.27 58.05 -16.44
CA THR A 41 -32.22 56.91 -16.53
C THR A 41 -31.75 55.58 -17.14
N GLY A 42 -31.85 54.51 -16.34
CA GLY A 42 -31.91 53.13 -16.85
C GLY A 42 -31.05 52.13 -16.08
N THR A 43 -31.62 51.56 -15.01
CA THR A 43 -31.36 50.24 -14.42
C THR A 43 -30.18 49.43 -15.00
N MET A 44 -29.07 49.32 -14.26
CA MET A 44 -27.95 48.39 -14.58
C MET A 44 -28.08 47.12 -13.72
N PRO A 45 -28.00 45.90 -14.32
CA PRO A 45 -27.91 44.67 -13.57
C PRO A 45 -26.50 44.48 -13.02
N ILE A 46 -26.42 43.78 -11.88
CA ILE A 46 -25.19 43.38 -11.21
C ILE A 46 -24.40 42.44 -12.14
N ILE A 47 -23.24 42.88 -12.63
CA ILE A 47 -22.26 42.03 -13.31
C ILE A 47 -21.28 41.51 -12.25
N SER A 48 -21.41 40.24 -11.88
CA SER A 48 -20.36 39.49 -11.19
C SER A 48 -19.37 38.94 -12.21
N SER A 49 -18.09 39.12 -11.93
CA SER A 49 -16.96 38.70 -12.76
C SER A 49 -16.60 37.22 -12.56
N ASN A 50 -16.04 36.65 -13.64
CA ASN A 50 -15.20 35.46 -13.74
C ASN A 50 -15.86 34.06 -13.64
N GLN A 51 -16.12 33.47 -14.81
CA GLN A 51 -15.98 32.04 -15.03
C GLN A 51 -14.83 31.81 -16.03
N ALA A 52 -13.72 31.27 -15.53
CA ALA A 52 -12.75 30.58 -16.36
C ALA A 52 -13.36 29.23 -16.78
N GLU A 53 -13.43 28.98 -18.08
CA GLU A 53 -13.93 27.75 -18.67
C GLU A 53 -13.04 26.56 -18.28
N GLN A 54 -13.43 25.83 -17.25
CA GLN A 54 -13.03 24.44 -17.07
C GLN A 54 -13.81 23.58 -18.07
N ARG A 55 -13.13 23.10 -19.11
CA ARG A 55 -13.66 22.05 -19.98
C ARG A 55 -13.87 20.77 -19.14
N PRO A 56 -15.06 20.15 -19.15
CA PRO A 56 -15.25 18.87 -18.49
C PRO A 56 -14.48 17.78 -19.25
N SER A 57 -13.65 17.02 -18.52
CA SER A 57 -13.03 15.79 -19.02
C SER A 57 -14.12 14.78 -19.39
N ALA A 58 -13.98 14.18 -20.57
CA ALA A 58 -14.90 13.16 -21.05
C ALA A 58 -14.83 11.91 -20.14
N PRO A 59 -15.97 11.28 -19.79
CA PRO A 59 -15.94 10.07 -18.99
C PRO A 59 -15.51 8.88 -19.85
N SER A 60 -14.41 8.20 -19.50
CA SER A 60 -14.05 6.91 -20.08
C SER A 60 -15.05 5.84 -19.61
N SER A 61 -15.98 5.48 -20.49
CA SER A 61 -17.20 4.72 -20.20
C SER A 61 -17.05 3.19 -20.21
N SER A 62 -15.85 2.66 -20.43
CA SER A 62 -15.68 1.25 -20.78
C SER A 62 -16.08 0.27 -19.67
N TRP A 63 -15.82 0.61 -18.41
CA TRP A 63 -16.21 -0.21 -17.27
C TRP A 63 -17.70 -0.16 -16.97
N ALA A 64 -18.32 1.02 -17.10
CA ALA A 64 -19.74 1.21 -16.81
C ALA A 64 -20.60 0.52 -17.87
N GLU A 65 -20.14 0.51 -19.12
CA GLU A 65 -20.79 -0.19 -20.23
C GLU A 65 -20.63 -1.72 -20.12
N ALA A 66 -19.43 -2.22 -19.76
CA ALA A 66 -19.23 -3.65 -19.52
C ALA A 66 -20.03 -4.15 -18.30
N ALA A 67 -20.15 -3.33 -17.25
CA ALA A 67 -21.00 -3.59 -16.09
C ALA A 67 -22.50 -3.56 -16.43
N ALA A 68 -22.93 -2.68 -17.34
CA ALA A 68 -24.30 -2.63 -17.84
C ALA A 68 -24.63 -3.81 -18.77
N ALA A 69 -23.65 -4.29 -19.55
CA ALA A 69 -23.82 -5.45 -20.43
C ALA A 69 -23.94 -6.79 -19.68
N ALA A 70 -23.33 -6.91 -18.50
CA ALA A 70 -23.45 -8.07 -17.62
C ALA A 70 -24.84 -8.23 -16.96
N ASP A 71 -25.68 -7.19 -16.99
CA ASP A 71 -27.04 -7.19 -16.39
C ASP A 71 -28.12 -7.78 -17.34
N ALA A 72 -27.73 -8.32 -18.50
CA ALA A 72 -28.64 -9.03 -19.41
C ALA A 72 -28.94 -10.46 -18.90
N PRO A 73 -30.22 -10.87 -18.76
CA PRO A 73 -30.57 -12.14 -18.13
C PRO A 73 -30.21 -13.34 -19.03
N ALA A 74 -29.05 -13.96 -18.78
CA ALA A 74 -28.66 -15.22 -19.40
C ALA A 74 -29.27 -16.42 -18.65
N ARG A 75 -30.10 -17.18 -19.35
CA ARG A 75 -30.82 -18.37 -18.88
C ARG A 75 -29.88 -19.57 -18.78
N LEU A 76 -29.47 -19.95 -17.58
CA LEU A 76 -28.64 -21.14 -17.32
C LEU A 76 -29.47 -22.43 -17.36
N GLN A 77 -29.03 -23.42 -18.15
CA GLN A 77 -29.50 -24.81 -18.10
C GLN A 77 -28.47 -25.67 -17.33
N PRO A 78 -28.89 -26.56 -16.41
CA PRO A 78 -27.98 -27.37 -15.62
C PRO A 78 -27.51 -28.64 -16.36
N ALA A 79 -26.20 -28.90 -16.33
CA ALA A 79 -25.56 -30.14 -16.80
C ALA A 79 -25.49 -31.22 -15.70
N LYS A 80 -25.63 -32.49 -16.09
CA LYS A 80 -25.62 -33.68 -15.21
C LYS A 80 -24.18 -34.20 -14.96
N PRO A 81 -23.88 -34.78 -13.77
CA PRO A 81 -22.56 -35.34 -13.47
C PRO A 81 -22.44 -36.83 -13.86
N SER A 82 -21.30 -37.21 -14.45
CA SER A 82 -20.86 -38.61 -14.65
C SER A 82 -19.91 -39.05 -13.53
N LYS A 83 -20.01 -40.33 -13.14
CA LYS A 83 -19.21 -40.99 -12.10
C LYS A 83 -18.26 -41.99 -12.76
N ASP A 84 -17.01 -42.06 -12.31
CA ASP A 84 -16.13 -43.21 -12.50
C ASP A 84 -15.28 -43.49 -11.24
N PRO A 85 -14.83 -44.75 -11.00
CA PRO A 85 -14.47 -45.22 -9.67
C PRO A 85 -12.95 -45.36 -9.39
N VAL A 86 -12.66 -45.41 -8.09
CA VAL A 86 -11.35 -45.41 -7.40
C VAL A 86 -10.64 -46.78 -7.46
N LEU A 87 -9.34 -46.77 -7.76
CA LEU A 87 -8.41 -47.91 -7.66
C LEU A 87 -7.71 -47.97 -6.28
N LYS A 88 -7.50 -49.20 -5.79
CA LYS A 88 -7.05 -49.57 -4.44
C LYS A 88 -5.60 -50.11 -4.49
N PRO A 89 -4.69 -49.80 -3.55
CA PRO A 89 -3.35 -50.40 -3.52
C PRO A 89 -3.24 -51.64 -2.60
N PRO A 90 -2.31 -52.59 -2.85
CA PRO A 90 -2.12 -53.80 -2.05
C PRO A 90 -1.05 -53.67 -0.94
N ALA A 91 -1.16 -54.54 0.06
CA ALA A 91 -0.38 -54.62 1.29
C ALA A 91 0.96 -55.37 1.14
N PRO A 92 1.94 -55.16 2.05
CA PRO A 92 3.19 -55.93 2.08
C PRO A 92 3.14 -57.15 3.02
N GLU A 93 3.89 -58.17 2.59
CA GLU A 93 4.02 -59.53 3.12
C GLU A 93 5.05 -59.61 4.26
N ALA A 94 4.76 -60.45 5.26
CA ALA A 94 5.54 -60.65 6.47
C ALA A 94 6.49 -61.86 6.35
N ALA A 95 7.67 -61.77 6.98
CA ALA A 95 8.65 -62.85 7.13
C ALA A 95 8.83 -63.22 8.63
N PRO A 96 9.36 -64.42 8.96
CA PRO A 96 8.85 -65.25 10.05
C PRO A 96 9.62 -65.19 11.38
N ALA A 97 8.95 -65.70 12.43
CA ALA A 97 9.38 -65.81 13.82
C ALA A 97 9.96 -67.19 14.18
N VAL A 98 10.96 -67.26 15.07
CA VAL A 98 11.26 -68.39 15.99
C VAL A 98 12.30 -67.94 17.07
N PRO A 99 12.53 -68.64 18.21
CA PRO A 99 11.73 -68.86 19.42
C PRO A 99 12.38 -68.32 20.72
N ALA A 100 11.72 -68.53 21.87
CA ALA A 100 12.08 -68.02 23.20
C ALA A 100 12.67 -69.07 24.19
N GLN A 101 13.42 -68.55 25.19
CA GLN A 101 13.72 -69.04 26.57
C GLN A 101 14.90 -70.03 26.83
N PRO A 102 15.48 -70.16 28.07
CA PRO A 102 15.34 -69.38 29.32
C PRO A 102 16.66 -69.05 30.11
N THR A 103 16.52 -68.06 31.02
CA THR A 103 17.14 -67.77 32.34
C THR A 103 18.57 -68.25 32.75
N ARG A 104 19.38 -67.28 33.22
CA ARG A 104 20.14 -67.42 34.50
C ARG A 104 20.44 -66.06 35.14
N SER A 105 20.03 -65.92 36.39
CA SER A 105 20.26 -64.79 37.29
C SER A 105 21.68 -64.82 37.88
N THR A 106 22.37 -63.68 37.86
CA THR A 106 23.30 -63.26 38.93
C THR A 106 23.33 -61.73 39.05
N ARG A 107 23.07 -61.25 40.26
CA ARG A 107 23.04 -59.85 40.71
C ARG A 107 24.42 -59.16 40.60
N SER A 108 24.43 -57.89 40.17
CA SER A 108 24.94 -56.77 40.99
C SER A 108 24.57 -55.44 40.33
N ALA A 109 24.09 -54.50 41.13
CA ALA A 109 23.36 -53.31 40.73
C ALA A 109 24.26 -52.13 40.34
N SER A 110 23.85 -51.38 39.32
CA SER A 110 24.18 -49.96 39.19
C SER A 110 22.97 -49.20 38.65
N LYS A 111 22.87 -47.93 39.02
CA LYS A 111 21.75 -46.96 38.87
C LYS A 111 21.20 -46.73 37.43
N ALA A 112 21.50 -47.59 36.46
CA ALA A 112 21.02 -47.51 35.09
C ALA A 112 19.60 -48.10 34.89
N ALA A 113 19.15 -49.00 35.76
CA ALA A 113 17.86 -49.68 35.59
C ALA A 113 16.63 -48.85 36.02
N ALA A 114 16.82 -47.68 36.64
CA ALA A 114 15.71 -46.78 37.03
C ALA A 114 15.38 -45.73 35.95
N LEU A 115 16.12 -45.70 34.83
CA LEU A 115 15.86 -44.82 33.67
C LEU A 115 15.23 -45.58 32.48
N ALA A 116 15.04 -46.89 32.60
CA ALA A 116 14.54 -47.73 31.51
C ALA A 116 13.00 -47.85 31.45
N ASP A 117 12.28 -47.28 32.41
CA ASP A 117 10.81 -47.36 32.51
C ASP A 117 10.11 -45.99 32.44
N ALA A 118 10.83 -44.96 31.99
CA ALA A 118 10.26 -43.67 31.62
C ALA A 118 10.17 -43.59 30.09
N PRO A 119 9.04 -43.14 29.50
CA PRO A 119 8.96 -42.93 28.06
C PRO A 119 10.07 -41.97 27.64
N LEU A 120 10.94 -42.44 26.74
CA LEU A 120 11.99 -41.64 26.11
C LEU A 120 11.35 -40.37 25.54
N PRO A 121 11.75 -39.17 25.95
CA PRO A 121 11.23 -37.96 25.35
C PRO A 121 11.65 -37.92 23.87
N ASP A 122 10.68 -37.67 22.99
CA ASP A 122 10.89 -37.49 21.55
C ASP A 122 11.86 -36.33 21.30
N PHE A 123 13.16 -36.66 21.20
CA PHE A 123 14.25 -35.70 20.97
C PHE A 123 14.21 -35.05 19.58
N ILE A 124 13.29 -35.46 18.70
CA ILE A 124 13.14 -34.91 17.34
C ILE A 124 12.28 -33.64 17.34
N SER A 125 11.46 -33.38 18.36
CA SER A 125 10.55 -32.22 18.40
C SER A 125 11.04 -31.03 19.24
N SER A 126 12.28 -31.04 19.73
CA SER A 126 12.84 -29.88 20.46
C SER A 126 14.35 -29.79 20.27
N PRO A 127 14.84 -29.16 19.18
CA PRO A 127 16.24 -28.77 19.13
C PRO A 127 16.53 -27.87 20.34
N GLY A 128 17.57 -28.22 21.10
CA GLY A 128 17.85 -27.71 22.44
C GLY A 128 17.66 -26.20 22.61
N LEU A 129 16.51 -25.81 23.18
CA LEU A 129 16.35 -24.52 23.82
C LEU A 129 17.14 -24.56 25.14
N PHE A 130 18.46 -24.37 25.05
CA PHE A 130 19.28 -23.94 26.18
C PHE A 130 18.92 -22.51 26.65
N VAL A 131 17.98 -21.87 25.95
CA VAL A 131 17.41 -20.56 26.24
C VAL A 131 15.95 -20.77 26.64
N ARG A 132 15.56 -20.34 27.85
CA ARG A 132 14.14 -20.30 28.22
C ARG A 132 13.41 -19.42 27.21
N GLU A 133 12.31 -19.94 26.67
CA GLU A 133 11.39 -19.17 25.84
C GLU A 133 11.00 -17.89 26.60
N GLN A 134 11.40 -16.74 26.07
CA GLN A 134 11.12 -15.47 26.73
C GLN A 134 9.63 -15.20 26.61
N LYS A 135 8.93 -15.20 27.75
CA LYS A 135 7.50 -14.84 27.77
C LYS A 135 7.33 -13.43 27.18
N PRO A 136 6.42 -13.25 26.20
CA PRO A 136 6.19 -11.94 25.60
C PRO A 136 5.83 -10.90 26.66
N ARG A 137 6.34 -9.69 26.49
CA ARG A 137 6.23 -8.61 27.47
C ARG A 137 5.10 -7.66 27.06
N PRO A 138 4.28 -7.18 28.01
CA PRO A 138 3.31 -6.15 27.71
C PRO A 138 4.03 -4.86 27.32
N VAL A 139 3.62 -4.25 26.21
CA VAL A 139 4.14 -2.97 25.73
C VAL A 139 3.01 -1.95 25.88
N GLY A 140 3.27 -0.91 26.69
CA GLY A 140 2.30 0.17 26.91
C GLY A 140 1.09 -0.18 27.78
N GLY A 141 0.23 0.82 28.00
CA GLY A 141 -0.96 0.73 28.85
C GLY A 141 -0.67 0.42 30.32
N PHE A 142 -1.73 0.12 31.09
CA PHE A 142 -1.60 -0.22 32.52
C PHE A 142 -0.71 -1.46 32.75
N ARG A 143 -0.79 -2.47 31.88
CA ARG A 143 0.00 -3.70 32.01
C ARG A 143 1.49 -3.46 31.76
N GLY A 144 1.84 -2.65 30.77
CA GLY A 144 3.23 -2.23 30.53
C GLY A 144 3.76 -1.32 31.64
N ALA A 145 2.94 -0.38 32.13
CA ALA A 145 3.30 0.45 33.27
C ALA A 145 3.55 -0.38 34.54
N LEU A 146 2.68 -1.35 34.85
CA LEU A 146 2.85 -2.26 35.99
C LEU A 146 4.09 -3.16 35.83
N TYR A 147 4.34 -3.67 34.62
CA TYR A 147 5.54 -4.44 34.31
C TYR A 147 6.81 -3.61 34.53
N ASN A 148 6.82 -2.35 34.09
CA ASN A 148 7.96 -1.44 34.28
C ASN A 148 8.14 -1.04 35.75
N LEU A 149 7.05 -0.72 36.46
CA LEU A 149 7.07 -0.34 37.88
C LEU A 149 7.55 -1.48 38.79
N THR A 150 7.29 -2.72 38.40
CA THR A 150 7.69 -3.91 39.17
C THR A 150 9.07 -4.44 38.76
N GLY A 151 9.81 -3.70 37.92
CA GLY A 151 11.13 -4.11 37.42
C GLY A 151 11.09 -5.43 36.63
N GLY A 152 9.94 -5.74 36.02
CA GLY A 152 9.69 -7.00 35.33
C GLY A 152 9.25 -8.18 36.23
N GLY A 153 9.02 -7.94 37.53
CA GLY A 153 8.58 -8.98 38.47
C GLY A 153 7.15 -9.46 38.24
N LEU A 154 6.24 -8.59 37.76
CA LEU A 154 4.86 -8.93 37.42
C LEU A 154 4.62 -8.82 35.91
N ASN A 155 4.74 -9.94 35.20
CA ASN A 155 4.40 -10.04 33.78
C ASN A 155 2.97 -10.58 33.60
N LEU A 156 2.01 -9.69 33.40
CA LEU A 156 0.61 -10.05 33.07
C LEU A 156 0.42 -10.47 31.59
N GLY A 157 1.51 -10.43 30.81
CA GLY A 157 1.51 -10.69 29.38
C GLY A 157 0.83 -9.59 28.56
N PRO A 158 0.96 -9.67 27.22
CA PRO A 158 0.34 -8.70 26.32
C PRO A 158 -1.19 -8.73 26.43
N SER A 159 -1.80 -7.56 26.23
CA SER A 159 -3.27 -7.42 26.14
C SER A 159 -3.83 -8.10 24.89
N ALA A 160 -5.14 -8.35 24.81
CA ALA A 160 -5.76 -8.93 23.61
C ALA A 160 -5.48 -8.08 22.36
N ARG A 161 -5.68 -6.75 22.49
CA ARG A 161 -5.34 -5.78 21.45
C ARG A 161 -3.87 -5.83 21.05
N GLN A 162 -2.95 -5.92 22.02
CA GLN A 162 -1.52 -6.00 21.73
C GLN A 162 -1.20 -7.30 20.97
N ARG A 163 -1.82 -8.43 21.33
CA ARG A 163 -1.64 -9.69 20.59
C ARG A 163 -2.17 -9.61 19.17
N GLU A 164 -3.29 -8.94 18.95
CA GLU A 164 -3.81 -8.69 17.60
C GLU A 164 -2.83 -7.84 16.77
N GLU A 165 -2.28 -6.77 17.37
CA GLU A 165 -1.27 -5.93 16.72
C GLU A 165 0.03 -6.69 16.43
N ASP A 166 0.51 -7.50 17.37
CA ASP A 166 1.68 -8.37 17.21
C ASP A 166 1.44 -9.44 16.12
N GLU A 167 0.22 -9.99 16.03
CA GLU A 167 -0.15 -10.97 15.02
C GLU A 167 -0.22 -10.35 13.62
N LEU A 168 -0.76 -9.13 13.48
CA LEU A 168 -0.71 -8.40 12.22
C LEU A 168 0.74 -8.12 11.79
N ALA A 169 1.59 -7.67 12.72
CA ALA A 169 3.00 -7.45 12.46
C ALA A 169 3.71 -8.74 12.01
N ARG A 170 3.41 -9.87 12.66
CA ARG A 170 3.94 -11.19 12.30
C ARG A 170 3.49 -11.65 10.91
N ARG A 171 2.22 -11.43 10.54
CA ARG A 171 1.69 -11.74 9.20
C ARG A 171 2.37 -10.90 8.12
N ILE A 172 2.48 -9.58 8.34
CA ILE A 172 3.12 -8.66 7.37
C ILE A 172 4.61 -9.01 7.16
N SER A 173 5.32 -9.31 8.25
CA SER A 173 6.77 -9.61 8.24
C SER A 173 7.12 -11.01 7.71
N ARG A 174 6.12 -11.82 7.30
CA ARG A 174 6.35 -13.14 6.72
C ARG A 174 7.33 -13.05 5.54
N GLN A 175 8.40 -13.86 5.62
CA GLN A 175 9.39 -13.96 4.54
C GLN A 175 8.75 -14.62 3.32
N LEU A 176 8.92 -13.99 2.16
CA LEU A 176 8.36 -14.44 0.90
C LEU A 176 9.42 -15.18 0.08
N GLN A 177 9.00 -16.25 -0.59
CA GLN A 177 9.83 -17.01 -1.53
C GLN A 177 9.45 -16.59 -2.95
N GLY A 178 9.93 -15.44 -3.40
CA GLY A 178 9.63 -14.91 -4.74
C GLY A 178 9.29 -13.43 -4.74
N SER A 179 8.91 -12.95 -5.93
CA SER A 179 8.41 -11.59 -6.14
C SER A 179 6.93 -11.63 -6.46
N TYR A 180 6.15 -10.88 -5.67
CA TYR A 180 4.71 -10.79 -5.81
C TYR A 180 4.29 -9.38 -6.15
N ASN A 181 3.18 -9.25 -6.85
CA ASN A 181 2.63 -7.97 -7.25
C ASN A 181 1.13 -7.86 -6.96
N THR A 182 0.75 -6.72 -6.44
CA THR A 182 -0.63 -6.40 -6.06
C THR A 182 -1.10 -5.20 -6.84
N ALA A 183 -2.13 -5.40 -7.67
CA ALA A 183 -2.77 -4.32 -8.39
C ALA A 183 -3.80 -3.63 -7.48
N VAL A 184 -3.86 -2.30 -7.52
CA VAL A 184 -4.84 -1.49 -6.81
C VAL A 184 -5.73 -0.80 -7.83
N LEU A 185 -6.98 -1.25 -7.95
CA LEU A 185 -7.96 -0.73 -8.90
C LEU A 185 -8.97 0.18 -8.20
N SER A 186 -9.47 1.18 -8.93
CA SER A 186 -10.66 1.94 -8.53
C SER A 186 -11.50 2.33 -9.74
N LEU A 187 -12.82 2.35 -9.58
CA LEU A 187 -13.77 2.70 -10.65
C LEU A 187 -14.23 4.16 -10.63
N LYS A 188 -13.63 4.98 -9.77
CA LYS A 188 -13.93 6.41 -9.68
C LYS A 188 -12.73 7.16 -9.10
N GLY A 189 -12.39 8.27 -9.74
CA GLY A 189 -11.37 9.19 -9.26
C GLY A 189 -11.66 9.70 -7.86
N GLY A 190 -10.59 9.87 -7.08
CA GLY A 190 -10.66 10.46 -5.76
C GLY A 190 -11.18 9.54 -4.65
N ILE A 191 -11.43 8.24 -4.86
CA ILE A 191 -11.88 7.32 -3.78
C ILE A 191 -10.79 7.04 -2.72
N GLY A 192 -9.54 7.41 -2.98
CA GLY A 192 -8.41 7.17 -2.08
C GLY A 192 -7.57 5.96 -2.47
N LYS A 193 -7.64 5.54 -3.75
CA LYS A 193 -6.80 4.47 -4.33
C LYS A 193 -5.31 4.74 -4.12
N THR A 194 -4.81 5.86 -4.66
CA THR A 194 -3.42 6.29 -4.51
C THR A 194 -3.02 6.37 -3.04
N SER A 195 -3.85 7.01 -2.21
CA SER A 195 -3.57 7.12 -0.77
C SER A 195 -3.54 5.75 -0.07
N THR A 196 -4.37 4.81 -0.48
CA THR A 196 -4.35 3.42 0.01
C THR A 196 -3.05 2.74 -0.42
N THR A 197 -2.63 2.90 -1.68
CA THR A 197 -1.37 2.36 -2.19
C THR A 197 -0.18 2.89 -1.39
N VAL A 198 -0.11 4.20 -1.12
CA VAL A 198 0.96 4.81 -0.31
C VAL A 198 0.88 4.35 1.14
N GLY A 199 -0.28 4.44 1.79
CA GLY A 199 -0.44 4.07 3.20
C GLY A 199 -0.11 2.62 3.48
N VAL A 200 -0.54 1.71 2.60
CA VAL A 200 -0.20 0.29 2.66
C VAL A 200 1.27 0.06 2.33
N GLY A 201 1.82 0.73 1.31
CA GLY A 201 3.23 0.66 0.94
C GLY A 201 4.16 1.07 2.08
N LEU A 202 3.85 2.18 2.76
CA LEU A 202 4.57 2.64 3.95
C LEU A 202 4.44 1.63 5.10
N THR A 203 3.25 1.04 5.27
CA THR A 203 3.03 0.02 6.31
C THR A 203 3.84 -1.25 6.04
N LEU A 204 3.86 -1.74 4.81
CA LEU A 204 4.72 -2.85 4.40
C LEU A 204 6.19 -2.49 4.66
N ALA A 205 6.60 -1.26 4.37
CA ALA A 205 7.96 -0.78 4.59
C ALA A 205 8.33 -0.63 6.09
N GLU A 206 7.36 -0.44 6.98
CA GLU A 206 7.57 -0.42 8.44
C GLU A 206 7.83 -1.83 9.00
N PHE A 207 7.05 -2.82 8.56
CA PHE A 207 7.04 -4.15 9.18
C PHE A 207 7.87 -5.22 8.46
N ARG A 208 8.14 -5.08 7.16
CA ARG A 208 8.91 -6.08 6.39
C ARG A 208 10.41 -5.86 6.50
N GLY A 209 11.19 -6.94 6.46
CA GLY A 209 12.65 -6.87 6.46
C GLY A 209 13.23 -6.30 5.16
N ASP A 210 12.54 -6.48 4.04
CA ASP A 210 12.90 -5.97 2.73
C ASP A 210 11.97 -4.82 2.28
N PRO A 211 12.49 -3.82 1.53
CA PRO A 211 11.68 -2.67 1.11
C PRO A 211 10.67 -3.08 0.03
N PRO A 212 9.40 -2.66 0.13
CA PRO A 212 8.44 -2.80 -0.97
C PRO A 212 8.68 -1.73 -2.05
N CYS A 213 8.23 -2.02 -3.27
CA CYS A 213 8.15 -1.05 -4.36
C CYS A 213 6.69 -0.68 -4.63
N ALA A 214 6.38 0.58 -4.90
CA ALA A 214 5.11 1.02 -5.46
C ALA A 214 5.33 1.71 -6.80
N ILE A 215 4.53 1.33 -7.80
CA ILE A 215 4.64 1.79 -9.18
C ILE A 215 3.34 2.48 -9.54
N ASP A 216 3.45 3.71 -10.01
CA ASP A 216 2.31 4.43 -10.56
C ASP A 216 2.13 4.04 -12.02
N ALA A 217 1.00 3.40 -12.31
CA ALA A 217 0.57 3.02 -13.65
C ALA A 217 -0.73 3.76 -14.02
N ASN A 218 -0.94 4.95 -13.46
CA ASN A 218 -2.07 5.81 -13.78
C ASN A 218 -1.73 6.75 -14.95
N PRO A 219 -2.46 6.66 -16.08
CA PRO A 219 -2.24 7.56 -17.22
C PRO A 219 -2.84 8.94 -17.06
N ASP A 220 -3.83 9.09 -16.17
CA ASP A 220 -4.67 10.28 -16.14
C ASP A 220 -4.08 11.37 -15.21
N SER A 221 -3.33 10.98 -14.18
CA SER A 221 -2.75 11.86 -13.14
C SER A 221 -1.84 11.03 -12.23
N GLY A 222 -0.54 10.99 -12.49
CA GLY A 222 0.41 10.21 -11.69
C GLY A 222 0.72 10.87 -10.35
N ASP A 223 -0.19 10.78 -9.38
CA ASP A 223 -0.08 11.46 -8.08
C ASP A 223 0.59 10.61 -6.98
N LEU A 224 1.03 9.38 -7.28
CA LEU A 224 1.51 8.44 -6.26
C LEU A 224 2.64 8.99 -5.41
N VAL A 225 3.66 9.53 -6.05
CA VAL A 225 4.85 10.02 -5.35
C VAL A 225 4.58 11.39 -4.75
N GLU A 226 3.74 12.23 -5.36
CA GLU A 226 3.27 13.48 -4.76
C GLU A 226 2.57 13.20 -3.42
N ARG A 227 1.71 12.17 -3.36
CA ARG A 227 1.10 11.73 -2.09
C ARG A 227 2.11 11.17 -1.09
N ALA A 228 3.22 10.59 -1.55
CA ALA A 228 4.20 9.98 -0.66
C ALA A 228 5.28 10.96 -0.15
N LEU A 229 5.54 12.03 -0.90
CA LEU A 229 6.68 12.95 -0.67
C LEU A 229 6.29 14.43 -0.55
N GLY A 230 5.04 14.78 -0.90
CA GLY A 230 4.57 16.15 -1.01
C GLY A 230 4.93 16.80 -2.34
N GLU A 231 4.23 17.88 -2.69
CA GLU A 231 4.38 18.59 -3.98
C GLU A 231 5.78 19.20 -4.19
N GLY A 232 6.51 19.50 -3.11
CA GLY A 232 7.79 20.20 -3.17
C GLY A 232 8.94 19.44 -3.84
N ILE A 233 8.85 18.11 -3.94
CA ILE A 233 9.90 17.28 -4.56
C ILE A 233 9.71 17.20 -6.09
N TYR A 234 8.47 17.27 -6.59
CA TYR A 234 8.15 17.28 -8.02
C TYR A 234 8.55 18.57 -8.75
N GLN A 235 8.67 19.66 -8.00
CA GLN A 235 9.08 20.96 -8.53
C GLN A 235 10.60 21.06 -8.77
N GLN A 236 11.39 20.05 -8.35
CA GLN A 236 12.80 19.94 -8.69
C GLN A 236 12.95 19.38 -10.12
N GLN A 237 13.82 19.97 -10.93
CA GLN A 237 13.93 19.75 -12.38
C GLN A 237 13.83 18.26 -12.81
N SER A 238 12.69 17.92 -13.45
CA SER A 238 12.38 16.66 -14.13
C SER A 238 12.38 15.39 -13.24
N PRO A 239 11.26 15.06 -12.56
CA PRO A 239 11.12 13.78 -11.88
C PRO A 239 11.24 12.65 -12.92
N ARG A 240 12.08 11.64 -12.62
CA ARG A 240 12.21 10.49 -13.52
C ARG A 240 10.96 9.63 -13.41
N THR A 241 10.38 9.29 -14.56
CA THR A 241 9.13 8.53 -14.65
C THR A 241 9.36 7.08 -15.04
N ILE A 242 8.28 6.30 -15.01
CA ILE A 242 8.21 4.94 -15.53
C ILE A 242 8.64 4.88 -17.01
N THR A 243 8.35 5.92 -17.80
CA THR A 243 8.75 6.04 -19.21
C THR A 243 10.27 6.18 -19.35
N ASP A 244 10.91 6.98 -18.48
CA ASP A 244 12.37 7.14 -18.49
C ASP A 244 13.09 5.84 -18.14
N LEU A 245 12.55 5.08 -17.18
CA LEU A 245 13.02 3.75 -16.85
C LEU A 245 12.90 2.83 -18.07
N LEU A 246 11.73 2.80 -18.71
CA LEU A 246 11.47 1.95 -19.87
C LEU A 246 12.42 2.22 -21.03
N ARG A 247 12.71 3.50 -21.33
CA ARG A 247 13.67 3.92 -22.38
C ARG A 247 15.09 3.40 -22.15
N LYS A 248 15.45 3.12 -20.90
CA LYS A 248 16.79 2.70 -20.49
C LYS A 248 16.81 1.32 -19.82
N ILE A 249 15.73 0.56 -19.94
CA ILE A 249 15.51 -0.68 -19.18
C ILE A 249 16.62 -1.72 -19.38
N GLU A 250 17.13 -1.86 -20.61
CA GLU A 250 18.22 -2.78 -20.95
C GLU A 250 19.57 -2.39 -20.34
N SER A 251 19.72 -1.15 -19.90
CA SER A 251 20.94 -0.66 -19.23
C SER A 251 20.88 -0.75 -17.70
N VAL A 252 19.75 -1.20 -17.14
CA VAL A 252 19.56 -1.34 -15.69
C VAL A 252 19.95 -2.75 -15.25
N ASP A 253 21.20 -2.90 -14.86
CA ASP A 253 21.83 -4.17 -14.48
C ASP A 253 21.98 -4.37 -12.96
N SER A 254 21.58 -3.38 -12.16
CA SER A 254 21.76 -3.36 -10.72
C SER A 254 20.70 -2.51 -10.02
N LEU A 255 20.48 -2.78 -8.72
CA LEU A 255 19.60 -1.95 -7.89
C LEU A 255 20.07 -0.49 -7.84
N THR A 256 21.38 -0.25 -7.87
CA THR A 256 21.96 1.11 -7.93
C THR A 256 21.63 1.83 -9.24
N ALA A 257 21.62 1.11 -10.37
CA ALA A 257 21.19 1.69 -11.65
C ALA A 257 19.68 1.98 -11.64
N LEU A 258 18.88 1.08 -11.08
CA LEU A 258 17.42 1.23 -10.95
C LEU A 258 17.06 2.41 -10.03
N ALA A 259 17.75 2.58 -8.90
CA ALA A 259 17.51 3.63 -7.93
C ALA A 259 17.56 5.05 -8.53
N ARG A 260 18.24 5.23 -9.68
CA ARG A 260 18.26 6.50 -10.40
C ARG A 260 16.89 6.91 -10.94
N TYR A 261 15.96 5.96 -11.09
CA TYR A 261 14.59 6.15 -11.56
C TYR A 261 13.55 6.02 -10.44
N MET A 262 14.01 5.97 -9.19
CA MET A 262 13.16 5.77 -8.04
C MET A 262 13.14 6.98 -7.12
N HIS A 263 12.03 7.10 -6.40
CA HIS A 263 11.83 8.02 -5.29
C HIS A 263 11.69 7.21 -4.00
N HIS A 264 11.95 7.83 -2.85
CA HIS A 264 11.99 7.13 -1.57
C HIS A 264 11.20 7.86 -0.48
N ALA A 265 10.14 7.22 0.02
CA ALA A 265 9.38 7.66 1.19
C ALA A 265 9.70 6.73 2.36
N GLY A 266 10.68 7.10 3.20
CA GLY A 266 11.23 6.19 4.20
C GLY A 266 11.86 4.96 3.54
N ARG A 267 11.30 3.77 3.82
CA ARG A 267 11.72 2.50 3.21
C ARG A 267 10.86 2.07 2.01
N LEU A 268 9.83 2.83 1.65
CA LEU A 268 9.02 2.58 0.45
C LEU A 268 9.74 3.16 -0.77
N HIS A 269 9.99 2.31 -1.76
CA HIS A 269 10.59 2.72 -3.04
C HIS A 269 9.48 2.96 -4.07
N LEU A 270 9.58 4.03 -4.84
CA LEU A 270 8.49 4.53 -5.67
C LEU A 270 8.97 4.74 -7.11
N ILE A 271 8.18 4.33 -8.09
CA ILE A 271 8.36 4.70 -9.50
C ILE A 271 7.20 5.62 -9.88
N ALA A 272 7.54 6.82 -10.33
CA ALA A 272 6.58 7.85 -10.72
C ALA A 272 5.89 7.50 -12.04
N GLY A 273 4.63 7.88 -12.15
CA GLY A 273 3.85 7.76 -13.38
C GLY A 273 4.30 8.82 -14.38
N GLU A 274 3.91 8.63 -15.64
CA GLU A 274 4.08 9.66 -16.64
C GLU A 274 3.04 10.77 -16.43
N GLN A 275 3.46 12.03 -16.52
CA GLN A 275 2.57 13.18 -16.30
C GLN A 275 1.97 13.69 -17.61
N ASP A 276 2.61 13.38 -18.74
CA ASP A 276 2.08 13.65 -20.07
C ASP A 276 1.04 12.58 -20.44
N PRO A 277 -0.26 12.92 -20.55
CA PRO A 277 -1.31 11.94 -20.86
C PRO A 277 -1.11 11.26 -22.22
N GLU A 278 -0.57 11.96 -23.22
CA GLU A 278 -0.34 11.38 -24.56
C GLU A 278 0.72 10.28 -24.51
N VAL A 279 1.76 10.49 -23.69
CA VAL A 279 2.82 9.51 -23.48
C VAL A 279 2.35 8.41 -22.53
N SER A 280 1.56 8.74 -21.51
CA SER A 280 1.12 7.73 -20.56
C SER A 280 0.11 6.74 -21.16
N ASP A 281 -0.78 7.20 -22.04
CA ASP A 281 -1.70 6.34 -22.82
C ASP A 281 -0.96 5.34 -23.73
N SER A 282 0.34 5.59 -23.99
CA SER A 282 1.18 4.73 -24.82
C SER A 282 1.74 3.52 -24.08
N LEU A 283 1.74 3.48 -22.73
CA LEU A 283 2.31 2.36 -21.99
C LEU A 283 1.51 1.07 -22.28
N THR A 284 2.16 0.13 -22.97
CA THR A 284 1.56 -1.13 -23.40
C THR A 284 1.69 -2.24 -22.37
N ALA A 285 0.91 -3.31 -22.54
CA ALA A 285 1.00 -4.52 -21.70
C ALA A 285 2.41 -5.14 -21.73
N GLU A 286 3.05 -5.18 -22.91
CA GLU A 286 4.38 -5.75 -23.10
C GLU A 286 5.45 -4.93 -22.39
N GLU A 287 5.38 -3.60 -22.50
CA GLU A 287 6.30 -2.69 -21.83
C GLU A 287 6.17 -2.77 -20.30
N TYR A 288 4.94 -2.83 -19.79
CA TYR A 288 4.72 -3.07 -18.38
C TYR A 288 5.31 -4.41 -17.93
N LEU A 289 5.15 -5.49 -18.71
CA LEU A 289 5.72 -6.80 -18.37
C LEU A 289 7.27 -6.78 -18.35
N ARG A 290 7.90 -5.95 -19.20
CA ARG A 290 9.36 -5.73 -19.14
C ARG A 290 9.76 -5.03 -17.84
N ILE A 291 9.03 -3.99 -17.44
CA ILE A 291 9.25 -3.31 -16.15
C ILE A 291 9.04 -4.29 -15.00
N ARG A 292 7.95 -5.05 -15.02
CA ARG A 292 7.66 -6.09 -14.01
C ARG A 292 8.81 -7.09 -13.88
N LYS A 293 9.36 -7.57 -15.00
CA LYS A 293 10.51 -8.48 -15.01
C LYS A 293 11.76 -7.87 -14.39
N LEU A 294 12.02 -6.57 -14.61
CA LEU A 294 13.13 -5.88 -13.96
C LEU A 294 12.89 -5.76 -12.45
N ILE A 295 11.70 -5.34 -12.04
CA ILE A 295 11.35 -5.13 -10.63
C ILE A 295 11.35 -6.44 -9.84
N SER A 296 10.93 -7.55 -10.46
CA SER A 296 10.90 -8.86 -9.80
C SER A 296 12.28 -9.41 -9.43
N ALA A 297 13.35 -8.90 -10.05
CA ALA A 297 14.72 -9.24 -9.68
C ALA A 297 15.19 -8.61 -8.36
N TYR A 298 14.53 -7.53 -7.91
CA TYR A 298 14.99 -6.73 -6.77
C TYR A 298 14.00 -6.61 -5.61
N TYR A 299 12.70 -6.81 -5.86
CA TYR A 299 11.65 -6.59 -4.86
C TYR A 299 10.79 -7.84 -4.68
N SER A 300 10.58 -8.25 -3.42
CA SER A 300 9.64 -9.35 -3.13
C SER A 300 8.17 -8.91 -3.18
N VAL A 301 7.90 -7.61 -3.02
CA VAL A 301 6.55 -7.02 -3.04
C VAL A 301 6.54 -5.76 -3.90
N ALA A 302 5.66 -5.75 -4.90
CA ALA A 302 5.36 -4.58 -5.72
C ALA A 302 3.87 -4.22 -5.65
N LEU A 303 3.54 -2.97 -5.33
CA LEU A 303 2.19 -2.42 -5.40
C LEU A 303 2.04 -1.63 -6.70
N ILE A 304 0.98 -1.87 -7.45
CA ILE A 304 0.72 -1.18 -8.71
C ILE A 304 -0.49 -0.29 -8.52
N ASP A 305 -0.27 1.03 -8.52
CA ASP A 305 -1.34 2.01 -8.45
C ASP A 305 -1.94 2.19 -9.85
N CYS A 306 -3.00 1.44 -10.14
CA CYS A 306 -3.62 1.48 -11.45
C CYS A 306 -4.48 2.74 -11.60
N GLY A 307 -4.56 3.35 -12.78
CA GLY A 307 -5.45 4.49 -13.00
C GLY A 307 -6.96 4.18 -12.85
N THR A 308 -7.80 5.12 -13.26
CA THR A 308 -9.26 5.03 -13.05
C THR A 308 -10.04 4.27 -14.14
N GLY A 309 -9.36 3.55 -15.04
CA GLY A 309 -9.97 2.75 -16.12
C GLY A 309 -9.20 1.45 -16.44
N VAL A 310 -9.91 0.40 -16.88
CA VAL A 310 -9.28 -0.86 -17.38
C VAL A 310 -9.03 -0.92 -18.87
N THR A 311 -9.53 0.05 -19.62
CA THR A 311 -9.25 0.10 -21.06
C THR A 311 -7.86 0.62 -21.38
N HIS A 312 -7.02 0.85 -20.37
CA HIS A 312 -5.64 1.24 -20.60
C HIS A 312 -4.84 0.08 -21.19
N ASN A 313 -3.97 0.38 -22.17
CA ASN A 313 -3.20 -0.61 -22.92
C ASN A 313 -2.33 -1.52 -22.04
N ALA A 314 -1.84 -1.00 -20.90
CA ALA A 314 -1.07 -1.76 -19.91
C ALA A 314 -1.88 -2.74 -19.06
N MET A 315 -3.21 -2.57 -18.97
CA MET A 315 -4.03 -3.22 -17.95
C MET A 315 -4.05 -4.74 -18.06
N SER A 316 -4.11 -5.27 -19.28
CA SER A 316 -4.04 -6.71 -19.49
C SER A 316 -2.73 -7.30 -18.96
N GLY A 317 -1.60 -6.62 -19.15
CA GLY A 317 -0.30 -7.02 -18.60
C GLY A 317 -0.25 -6.92 -17.08
N ILE A 318 -0.86 -5.88 -16.50
CA ILE A 318 -0.98 -5.72 -15.04
C ILE A 318 -1.80 -6.87 -14.43
N LEU A 319 -3.01 -7.11 -14.95
CA LEU A 319 -3.89 -8.15 -14.42
C LEU A 319 -3.34 -9.55 -14.65
N GLN A 320 -2.75 -9.84 -15.80
CA GLN A 320 -2.16 -11.16 -16.08
C GLN A 320 -0.98 -11.50 -15.18
N SER A 321 -0.26 -10.48 -14.70
CA SER A 321 0.90 -10.69 -13.84
C SER A 321 0.61 -10.50 -12.37
N ALA A 322 -0.55 -10.00 -11.96
CA ALA A 322 -0.87 -9.73 -10.57
C ALA A 322 -1.14 -11.03 -9.80
N ASP A 323 -0.59 -11.13 -8.59
CA ASP A 323 -0.86 -12.24 -7.65
C ASP A 323 -2.00 -11.92 -6.69
N ASN A 324 -2.26 -10.63 -6.48
CA ASN A 324 -3.29 -10.16 -5.56
C ASN A 324 -3.94 -8.89 -6.11
N LEU A 325 -5.16 -8.61 -5.67
CA LEU A 325 -5.94 -7.48 -6.15
C LEU A 325 -6.59 -6.73 -4.99
N ILE A 326 -6.46 -5.41 -5.01
CA ILE A 326 -7.23 -4.50 -4.17
C ILE A 326 -8.23 -3.75 -5.05
N ILE A 327 -9.49 -3.72 -4.61
CA ILE A 327 -10.53 -2.88 -5.19
C ILE A 327 -10.87 -1.79 -4.17
N ALA A 328 -10.45 -0.56 -4.46
CA ALA A 328 -10.77 0.61 -3.65
C ALA A 328 -12.17 1.15 -4.01
N ALA A 329 -13.03 1.26 -2.99
CA ALA A 329 -14.38 1.77 -3.06
C ALA A 329 -14.64 2.77 -1.94
N GLY A 330 -15.68 3.60 -2.06
CA GLY A 330 -16.16 4.47 -0.97
C GLY A 330 -17.54 4.04 -0.51
N TYR A 331 -17.94 4.46 0.70
CA TYR A 331 -19.31 4.22 1.20
C TYR A 331 -20.36 4.96 0.37
N ALA A 332 -20.85 4.28 -0.66
CA ALA A 332 -21.96 4.70 -1.48
C ALA A 332 -22.57 3.46 -2.14
N VAL A 333 -23.89 3.46 -2.35
CA VAL A 333 -24.58 2.39 -3.10
C VAL A 333 -23.96 2.21 -4.49
N SER A 334 -23.59 3.30 -5.15
CA SER A 334 -22.90 3.26 -6.44
C SER A 334 -21.48 2.72 -6.34
N GLY A 335 -20.77 2.95 -5.23
CA GLY A 335 -19.45 2.39 -4.95
C GLY A 335 -19.49 0.87 -4.76
N ALA A 336 -20.46 0.40 -3.97
CA ALA A 336 -20.67 -1.03 -3.74
C ALA A 336 -21.05 -1.78 -5.03
N LYS A 337 -21.99 -1.22 -5.81
CA LYS A 337 -22.37 -1.78 -7.13
C LYS A 337 -21.18 -1.86 -8.07
N ARG A 338 -20.34 -0.82 -8.09
CA ARG A 338 -19.12 -0.75 -8.90
C ARG A 338 -18.13 -1.85 -8.51
N ALA A 339 -17.80 -1.98 -7.22
CA ALA A 339 -16.88 -3.03 -6.76
C ALA A 339 -17.37 -4.43 -7.17
N ARG A 340 -18.67 -4.70 -7.02
CA ARG A 340 -19.29 -5.95 -7.49
C ARG A 340 -19.14 -6.15 -8.99
N SER A 341 -19.42 -5.13 -9.78
CA SER A 341 -19.27 -5.20 -11.24
C SER A 341 -17.83 -5.43 -11.68
N THR A 342 -16.84 -4.84 -11.00
CA THR A 342 -15.42 -5.13 -11.26
C THR A 342 -15.10 -6.60 -11.02
N LEU A 343 -15.51 -7.15 -9.88
CA LEU A 343 -15.29 -8.57 -9.56
C LEU A 343 -15.92 -9.49 -10.60
N HIS A 344 -17.15 -9.20 -11.02
CA HIS A 344 -17.84 -9.98 -12.04
C HIS A 344 -17.18 -9.90 -13.42
N TRP A 345 -16.73 -8.70 -13.80
CA TRP A 345 -16.01 -8.53 -15.05
C TRP A 345 -14.68 -9.29 -15.02
N LEU A 346 -13.91 -9.20 -13.94
CA LEU A 346 -12.66 -9.94 -13.78
C LEU A 346 -12.87 -11.44 -13.94
N ALA A 347 -13.88 -12.00 -13.25
CA ALA A 347 -14.24 -13.40 -13.38
C ALA A 347 -14.66 -13.79 -14.80
N SER A 348 -15.42 -12.96 -15.51
CA SER A 348 -15.86 -13.23 -16.89
C SER A 348 -14.78 -13.04 -17.95
N HIS A 349 -13.67 -12.37 -17.62
CA HIS A 349 -12.58 -12.05 -18.55
C HIS A 349 -11.27 -12.80 -18.25
N GLY A 350 -11.36 -13.93 -17.55
CA GLY A 350 -10.21 -14.85 -17.33
C GLY A 350 -9.38 -14.57 -16.08
N TYR A 351 -9.83 -13.66 -15.20
CA TYR A 351 -9.17 -13.32 -13.94
C TYR A 351 -9.97 -13.84 -12.73
N GLU A 352 -10.53 -15.06 -12.84
CA GLU A 352 -11.41 -15.64 -11.82
C GLU A 352 -10.71 -15.80 -10.47
N ASP A 353 -9.46 -16.28 -10.46
CA ASP A 353 -8.69 -16.45 -9.22
C ASP A 353 -8.35 -15.11 -8.57
N LEU A 354 -8.03 -14.09 -9.38
CA LEU A 354 -7.81 -12.73 -8.88
C LEU A 354 -9.09 -12.13 -8.30
N ALA A 355 -10.24 -12.31 -8.96
CA ALA A 355 -11.53 -11.86 -8.46
C ALA A 355 -11.91 -12.56 -7.15
N ARG A 356 -11.74 -13.89 -7.08
CA ARG A 356 -12.02 -14.70 -5.89
C ARG A 356 -11.15 -14.29 -4.70
N ASN A 357 -9.90 -13.95 -4.95
CA ASN A 357 -8.93 -13.59 -3.92
C ASN A 357 -8.82 -12.08 -3.66
N ALA A 358 -9.66 -11.26 -4.30
CA ALA A 358 -9.58 -9.81 -4.16
C ALA A 358 -9.89 -9.34 -2.72
N VAL A 359 -9.16 -8.32 -2.29
CA VAL A 359 -9.45 -7.54 -1.08
C VAL A 359 -10.23 -6.29 -1.51
N VAL A 360 -11.41 -6.10 -0.94
CA VAL A 360 -12.16 -4.85 -1.14
C VAL A 360 -11.82 -3.91 0.01
N VAL A 361 -11.38 -2.70 -0.33
CA VAL A 361 -11.10 -1.65 0.65
C VAL A 361 -12.16 -0.58 0.51
N ILE A 362 -12.95 -0.36 1.56
CA ILE A 362 -13.99 0.67 1.58
C ILE A 362 -13.56 1.84 2.46
N THR A 363 -13.42 3.02 1.86
CA THR A 363 -12.94 4.22 2.56
C THR A 363 -14.12 5.12 2.94
N ASP A 364 -14.16 5.51 4.21
CA ASP A 364 -15.11 6.48 4.73
C ASP A 364 -14.67 7.92 4.44
N LYS A 365 -15.63 8.75 4.05
CA LYS A 365 -15.42 10.14 3.64
C LYS A 365 -16.42 11.04 4.34
N ASP A 366 -16.06 12.30 4.56
CA ASP A 366 -16.88 13.27 5.28
C ASP A 366 -18.29 13.46 4.69
N GLU A 367 -18.47 13.22 3.38
CA GLU A 367 -19.73 13.47 2.66
C GLU A 367 -20.64 12.23 2.50
N VAL A 368 -20.40 11.15 3.24
CA VAL A 368 -21.26 9.96 3.15
C VAL A 368 -22.66 10.30 3.71
N SER A 369 -23.67 10.25 2.85
CA SER A 369 -25.06 10.54 3.23
C SER A 369 -25.51 9.59 4.33
N THR A 370 -26.19 10.13 5.35
CA THR A 370 -26.82 9.35 6.44
C THR A 370 -27.90 8.36 5.96
N ARG A 371 -28.34 8.48 4.70
CA ARG A 371 -29.26 7.51 4.06
C ARG A 371 -28.53 6.27 3.53
N VAL A 372 -27.21 6.30 3.47
CA VAL A 372 -26.40 5.15 3.07
C VAL A 372 -26.27 4.23 4.27
N ASP A 373 -26.85 3.04 4.13
CA ASP A 373 -26.68 1.96 5.08
C ASP A 373 -25.28 1.33 4.89
N LYS A 374 -24.36 1.67 5.80
CA LYS A 374 -22.97 1.19 5.76
C LYS A 374 -22.92 -0.31 6.04
N ASP A 375 -23.68 -0.78 7.02
CA ASP A 375 -23.72 -2.19 7.43
C ASP A 375 -24.22 -3.07 6.29
N ALA A 376 -25.28 -2.65 5.60
CA ALA A 376 -25.80 -3.40 4.44
C ALA A 376 -24.80 -3.44 3.26
N ILE A 377 -24.02 -2.37 3.05
CA ILE A 377 -22.95 -2.37 2.04
C ILE A 377 -21.84 -3.35 2.43
N GLU A 378 -21.44 -3.34 3.69
CA GLU A 378 -20.39 -4.24 4.20
C GLU A 378 -20.81 -5.71 4.14
N GLU A 379 -22.04 -6.02 4.55
CA GLU A 379 -22.62 -7.36 4.44
C GLU A 379 -22.65 -7.82 2.98
N HIS A 380 -23.08 -6.96 2.06
CA HIS A 380 -23.12 -7.31 0.64
C HIS A 380 -21.72 -7.58 0.04
N LEU A 381 -20.75 -6.71 0.33
CA LEU A 381 -19.40 -6.81 -0.25
C LEU A 381 -18.59 -7.94 0.37
N SER A 382 -18.71 -8.18 1.69
CA SER A 382 -18.04 -9.29 2.36
C SER A 382 -18.47 -10.66 1.82
N GLY A 383 -19.69 -10.78 1.28
CA GLY A 383 -20.17 -12.00 0.64
C GLY A 383 -19.60 -12.30 -0.76
N ILE A 384 -18.87 -11.36 -1.39
CA ILE A 384 -18.41 -11.49 -2.78
C ILE A 384 -16.89 -11.32 -2.96
N CYS A 385 -16.15 -11.02 -1.90
CA CYS A 385 -14.69 -10.88 -1.93
C CYS A 385 -14.05 -11.76 -0.84
N ARG A 386 -12.74 -11.98 -0.92
CA ARG A 386 -12.01 -12.75 0.10
C ARG A 386 -12.05 -12.05 1.45
N GLN A 387 -11.87 -10.74 1.43
CA GLN A 387 -11.81 -9.91 2.63
C GLN A 387 -12.25 -8.49 2.31
N LEU A 388 -13.15 -7.96 3.13
CA LEU A 388 -13.55 -6.55 3.13
C LEU A 388 -12.85 -5.85 4.30
N ILE A 389 -12.22 -4.71 4.04
CA ILE A 389 -11.57 -3.89 5.08
C ILE A 389 -12.05 -2.46 4.96
N ALA A 390 -12.58 -1.91 6.06
CA ALA A 390 -13.01 -0.53 6.14
C ALA A 390 -11.87 0.37 6.61
N VAL A 391 -11.58 1.43 5.86
CA VAL A 391 -10.67 2.49 6.25
C VAL A 391 -11.50 3.67 6.76
N PRO A 392 -11.39 4.03 8.05
CA PRO A 392 -12.16 5.14 8.61
C PRO A 392 -11.73 6.46 7.98
N HIS A 393 -12.60 7.47 8.09
CA HIS A 393 -12.27 8.80 7.60
C HIS A 393 -11.11 9.38 8.41
N ASP A 394 -10.09 9.84 7.69
CA ASP A 394 -8.91 10.48 8.24
C ASP A 394 -8.48 11.66 7.36
N ARG A 395 -8.38 12.84 7.98
CA ARG A 395 -7.94 14.06 7.31
C ARG A 395 -6.52 13.95 6.77
N GLY A 396 -5.65 13.22 7.48
CA GLY A 396 -4.27 12.95 7.03
C GLY A 396 -4.18 12.10 5.76
N VAL A 397 -5.30 11.57 5.26
CA VAL A 397 -5.41 10.85 3.98
C VAL A 397 -6.27 11.63 2.98
N ALA A 398 -7.30 12.33 3.46
CA ALA A 398 -8.36 12.94 2.66
C ALA A 398 -7.97 14.25 1.98
N ASP A 399 -7.06 15.03 2.57
CA ASP A 399 -6.73 16.38 2.11
C ASP A 399 -5.91 16.42 0.80
N GLY A 400 -5.64 15.26 0.19
CA GLY A 400 -4.83 15.16 -1.04
C GLY A 400 -3.34 15.39 -0.81
N ASP A 401 -2.95 15.63 0.44
CA ASP A 401 -1.61 16.00 0.87
C ASP A 401 -0.74 14.76 1.17
N LEU A 402 0.47 15.01 1.65
CA LEU A 402 1.47 14.04 2.09
C LEU A 402 0.88 13.02 3.08
N VAL A 403 0.88 11.75 2.68
CA VAL A 403 0.51 10.61 3.53
C VAL A 403 1.74 10.18 4.34
N THR A 404 1.74 10.46 5.65
CA THR A 404 2.75 9.97 6.60
C THR A 404 2.07 9.14 7.69
N LEU A 405 2.59 7.95 8.01
CA LEU A 405 1.92 7.07 8.98
C LEU A 405 1.80 7.69 10.37
N ASP A 406 2.77 8.51 10.79
CA ASP A 406 2.83 9.06 12.15
C ASP A 406 1.71 10.06 12.46
N VAL A 407 1.17 10.74 11.45
CA VAL A 407 0.07 11.71 11.64
C VAL A 407 -1.31 11.06 11.52
N LEU A 408 -1.38 9.81 11.06
CA LEU A 408 -2.64 9.10 10.90
C LEU A 408 -3.21 8.65 12.25
N ARG A 409 -4.53 8.63 12.32
CA ARG A 409 -5.26 8.11 13.47
C ARG A 409 -4.90 6.64 13.70
N PRO A 410 -4.85 6.17 14.97
CA PRO A 410 -4.56 4.77 15.28
C PRO A 410 -5.44 3.77 14.54
N GLU A 411 -6.72 4.12 14.30
CA GLU A 411 -7.69 3.28 13.59
C GLU A 411 -7.35 3.16 12.11
N THR A 412 -6.95 4.25 11.46
CA THR A 412 -6.49 4.27 10.05
C THR A 412 -5.21 3.46 9.88
N ARG A 413 -4.24 3.63 10.79
CA ARG A 413 -3.00 2.82 10.80
C ARG A 413 -3.29 1.34 10.98
N ARG A 414 -4.24 0.99 11.86
CA ARG A 414 -4.69 -0.40 12.03
C ARG A 414 -5.30 -0.94 10.74
N ALA A 415 -6.18 -0.18 10.08
CA ALA A 415 -6.77 -0.59 8.81
C ALA A 415 -5.70 -0.84 7.72
N TYR A 416 -4.67 0.02 7.61
CA TYR A 416 -3.56 -0.22 6.68
C TYR A 416 -2.71 -1.44 7.04
N ARG A 417 -2.53 -1.76 8.32
CA ARG A 417 -1.90 -3.03 8.75
C ARG A 417 -2.75 -4.24 8.40
N GLU A 418 -4.06 -4.15 8.56
CA GLU A 418 -4.99 -5.22 8.15
C GLU A 418 -4.95 -5.44 6.64
N ILE A 419 -4.90 -4.37 5.84
CA ILE A 419 -4.75 -4.46 4.39
C ILE A 419 -3.40 -5.06 4.02
N ALA A 420 -2.30 -4.58 4.62
CA ALA A 420 -0.96 -5.12 4.37
C ALA A 420 -0.86 -6.61 4.74
N ALA A 421 -1.46 -7.04 5.85
CA ALA A 421 -1.53 -8.44 6.24
C ALA A 421 -2.35 -9.27 5.24
N ALA A 422 -3.52 -8.77 4.81
CA ALA A 422 -4.35 -9.42 3.81
C ALA A 422 -3.66 -9.56 2.45
N ILE A 423 -2.84 -8.56 2.07
CA ILE A 423 -2.01 -8.62 0.87
C ILE A 423 -0.99 -9.76 1.01
N VAL A 424 -0.21 -9.74 2.09
CA VAL A 424 0.86 -10.70 2.31
C VAL A 424 0.31 -12.12 2.42
N ASP A 425 -0.81 -12.33 3.09
CA ASP A 425 -1.46 -13.65 3.19
C ASP A 425 -1.99 -14.18 1.86
N GLY A 426 -2.28 -13.28 0.91
CA GLY A 426 -2.68 -13.65 -0.44
C GLY A 426 -1.54 -14.11 -1.33
N TYR A 427 -0.27 -13.96 -0.92
CA TYR A 427 0.88 -14.48 -1.66
C TYR A 427 1.09 -15.95 -1.31
N VAL A 428 0.71 -16.85 -2.23
CA VAL A 428 0.75 -18.31 -2.01
C VAL A 428 1.96 -18.94 -2.66
#